data_AF-A0A3B6VKZ3-F1
#
_entry.id   AF-A0A3B6VKZ3-F1
#
_cell.length_a   1.000
_cell.length_b   1.000
_cell.length_c   1.000
_cell.angle_alpha   90.00
_cell.angle_beta   90.00
_cell.angle_gamma   90.00
#
_symmetry.space_group_name_H-M   'P 1'
#
loop_
_entity.id
_entity.type
_entity.pdbx_description
1 polymer ?
#
loop_
_entity_poly.entity_id
_entity_poly.type
_entity_poly.pdbx_seq_one_letter_code
_entity_poly.pdbx_strand_id
1 'polypeptide(L)'
;MQELWSRVLAGEIKQPNSFSLRTLETLKNISKEEAELFVKISKFLFYSINNEYFLFKNMTLLEKYNIKFLDILKLMDAGLFVSIERLFINLSENNTTILNNGYYFQIKLINGINIFDIKNNINSSQIPIYKVSEAGKEILKLVDEKCSNNDFFIDNIKYIKKNYWNVELILREVERIDFENGLIHTKNNNLINSI
;
A
#
# COMPACT_ATOMS: atom_id res chain seq x y z
N MET A 1 18.99 12.40 -1.09
CA MET A 1 19.06 12.28 -2.56
C MET A 1 20.35 11.64 -3.09
N GLN A 2 21.55 12.08 -2.71
CA GLN A 2 22.81 11.50 -3.23
C GLN A 2 22.89 9.97 -3.05
N GLU A 3 22.42 9.45 -1.91
CA GLU A 3 22.36 8.01 -1.66
C GLU A 3 21.40 7.27 -2.61
N LEU A 4 20.17 7.78 -2.80
CA LEU A 4 19.20 7.21 -3.75
C LEU A 4 19.77 7.19 -5.18
N TRP A 5 20.42 8.28 -5.60
CA TRP A 5 21.12 8.33 -6.90
C TRP A 5 22.22 7.29 -7.01
N SER A 6 23.06 7.16 -5.98
CA SER A 6 24.13 6.18 -5.98
C SER A 6 23.61 4.74 -6.12
N ARG A 7 22.47 4.43 -5.47
CA ARG A 7 21.82 3.12 -5.56
C ARG A 7 21.18 2.87 -6.92
N VAL A 8 20.53 3.88 -7.53
CA VAL A 8 20.01 3.76 -8.91
C VAL A 8 21.13 3.53 -9.92
N LEU A 9 22.19 4.34 -9.88
CA LEU A 9 23.31 4.20 -10.79
C LEU A 9 24.02 2.85 -10.62
N ALA A 10 24.22 2.39 -9.39
CA ALA A 10 24.76 1.05 -9.13
C ALA A 10 23.86 -0.05 -9.71
N GLY A 11 22.54 0.11 -9.62
CA GLY A 11 21.55 -0.79 -10.23
C GLY A 11 21.68 -0.84 -11.75
N GLU A 12 21.68 0.31 -12.43
CA GLU A 12 21.82 0.41 -13.89
C GLU A 12 23.17 -0.11 -14.41
N ILE A 13 24.27 0.12 -13.66
CA ILE A 13 25.59 -0.43 -14.01
C ILE A 13 25.59 -1.96 -13.89
N LYS A 14 24.99 -2.50 -12.83
CA LYS A 14 24.95 -3.95 -12.59
C LYS A 14 24.00 -4.66 -13.55
N GLN A 15 22.87 -4.04 -13.86
CA GLN A 15 21.84 -4.58 -14.75
C GLN A 15 21.21 -3.42 -15.54
N PRO A 16 21.63 -3.19 -16.80
CA PRO A 16 21.07 -2.14 -17.64
C PRO A 16 19.54 -2.29 -17.78
N ASN A 17 18.82 -1.18 -17.77
CA ASN A 17 17.35 -1.10 -17.82
C ASN A 17 16.65 -1.71 -16.58
N SER A 18 17.32 -1.73 -15.42
CA SER A 18 16.71 -2.12 -14.14
C SER A 18 15.67 -1.10 -13.64
N PHE A 19 15.80 0.14 -14.09
CA PHE A 19 14.90 1.27 -13.90
C PHE A 19 14.39 1.78 -15.25
N SER A 20 13.11 2.12 -15.31
CA SER A 20 12.52 2.72 -16.51
C SER A 20 13.05 4.15 -16.73
N LEU A 21 13.07 4.59 -17.99
CA LEU A 21 13.40 5.98 -18.34
C LEU A 21 12.52 6.97 -17.57
N ARG A 22 11.23 6.65 -17.41
CA ARG A 22 10.29 7.47 -16.64
C ARG A 22 10.67 7.56 -15.16
N THR A 23 11.21 6.49 -14.59
CA THR A 23 11.73 6.50 -13.21
C THR A 23 12.97 7.37 -13.07
N LEU A 24 13.89 7.30 -14.03
CA LEU A 24 15.09 8.14 -14.05
C LEU A 24 14.73 9.63 -14.17
N GLU A 25 13.80 9.97 -15.06
CA GLU A 25 13.27 11.33 -15.21
C GLU A 25 12.55 11.81 -13.94
N THR A 26 11.73 10.95 -13.34
CA THR A 26 11.04 11.26 -12.07
C THR A 26 12.08 11.55 -10.99
N LEU A 27 13.04 10.66 -10.78
CA LEU A 27 14.08 10.83 -9.77
C LEU A 27 14.93 12.09 -10.01
N LYS A 28 15.18 12.45 -11.28
CA LYS A 28 15.86 13.69 -11.68
C LYS A 28 15.13 14.95 -11.23
N ASN A 29 13.80 14.91 -11.21
CA ASN A 29 12.97 16.09 -11.02
C ASN A 29 12.39 16.21 -9.60
N ILE A 30 12.41 15.15 -8.79
CA ILE A 30 11.94 15.26 -7.39
C ILE A 30 12.90 16.06 -6.52
N SER A 31 12.34 16.88 -5.65
CA SER A 31 13.09 17.63 -4.64
C SER A 31 13.58 16.72 -3.50
N LYS A 32 14.51 17.22 -2.69
CA LYS A 32 14.91 16.54 -1.45
C LYS A 32 13.73 16.38 -0.51
N GLU A 33 12.90 17.41 -0.35
CA GLU A 33 11.72 17.34 0.53
C GLU A 33 10.71 16.29 0.04
N GLU A 34 10.47 16.20 -1.27
CA GLU A 34 9.57 15.19 -1.86
C GLU A 34 10.09 13.77 -1.66
N ALA A 35 11.39 13.55 -1.83
CA ALA A 35 12.02 12.26 -1.58
C ALA A 35 11.91 11.85 -0.10
N GLU A 36 12.20 12.77 0.83
CA GLU A 36 12.06 12.53 2.27
C GLU A 36 10.61 12.26 2.66
N LEU A 37 9.67 13.00 2.07
CA LEU A 37 8.24 12.78 2.25
C LEU A 37 7.84 11.39 1.74
N PHE A 38 8.32 10.98 0.56
CA PHE A 38 8.02 9.66 0.02
C PHE A 38 8.55 8.55 0.91
N VAL A 39 9.77 8.67 1.44
CA VAL A 39 10.33 7.72 2.42
C VAL A 39 9.47 7.66 3.67
N LYS A 40 9.03 8.81 4.22
CA LYS A 40 8.12 8.86 5.37
C LYS A 40 6.81 8.12 5.07
N ILE A 41 6.16 8.44 3.95
CA ILE A 41 4.87 7.85 3.55
C ILE A 41 5.02 6.36 3.22
N SER A 42 6.17 5.92 2.71
CA SER A 42 6.41 4.54 2.34
C SER A 42 6.20 3.54 3.48
N LYS A 43 6.44 3.96 4.74
CA LYS A 43 6.23 3.13 5.94
C LYS A 43 4.78 2.72 6.13
N PHE A 44 3.86 3.54 5.64
CA PHE A 44 2.41 3.38 5.78
C PHE A 44 1.76 2.67 4.59
N LEU A 45 2.54 2.39 3.54
CA LEU A 45 2.06 1.66 2.37
C LEU A 45 1.71 0.22 2.73
N PHE A 46 0.73 -0.29 1.99
CA PHE A 46 0.40 -1.70 1.92
C PHE A 46 0.73 -2.18 0.51
N TYR A 47 0.88 -3.49 0.36
CA TYR A 47 1.09 -4.10 -0.95
C TYR A 47 0.20 -5.32 -1.17
N SER A 48 -0.14 -5.56 -2.43
CA SER A 48 -0.82 -6.77 -2.85
C SER A 48 0.18 -7.86 -3.26
N ILE A 49 -0.32 -9.07 -3.48
CA ILE A 49 0.50 -10.19 -3.96
C ILE A 49 1.12 -9.93 -5.34
N ASN A 50 0.54 -9.01 -6.12
CA ASN A 50 1.02 -8.60 -7.43
C ASN A 50 2.04 -7.44 -7.35
N ASN A 51 2.59 -7.17 -6.17
CA ASN A 51 3.57 -6.11 -5.92
C ASN A 51 3.06 -4.70 -6.27
N GLU A 52 1.74 -4.49 -6.12
CA GLU A 52 1.11 -3.16 -6.23
C GLU A 52 1.08 -2.50 -4.86
N TYR A 53 1.56 -1.25 -4.76
CA TYR A 53 1.64 -0.51 -3.50
C TYR A 53 0.58 0.59 -3.42
N PHE A 54 -0.03 0.75 -2.25
CA PHE A 54 -1.11 1.72 -2.04
C PHE A 54 -1.28 2.13 -0.57
N LEU A 55 -2.02 3.21 -0.36
CA LEU A 55 -2.59 3.62 0.93
C LEU A 55 -4.10 3.51 0.87
N PHE A 56 -4.75 3.12 1.96
CA PHE A 56 -6.20 3.32 2.07
C PHE A 56 -6.54 4.80 2.22
N LYS A 57 -7.57 5.25 1.50
CA LYS A 57 -8.13 6.61 1.57
C LYS A 57 -9.03 6.77 2.79
N ASN A 58 -8.49 6.50 3.98
CA ASN A 58 -9.17 6.80 5.24
C ASN A 58 -8.62 8.10 5.81
N MET A 59 -9.25 9.23 5.47
CA MET A 59 -8.76 10.56 5.86
C MET A 59 -8.60 10.71 7.38
N THR A 60 -9.53 10.17 8.16
CA THR A 60 -9.46 10.25 9.63
C THR A 60 -8.26 9.48 10.20
N LEU A 61 -7.94 8.30 9.64
CA LEU A 61 -6.76 7.55 10.05
C LEU A 61 -5.47 8.17 9.51
N LEU A 62 -5.47 8.68 8.29
CA LEU A 62 -4.30 9.39 7.74
C LEU A 62 -3.91 10.58 8.63
N GLU A 63 -4.90 11.38 9.04
CA GLU A 63 -4.68 12.51 9.96
C GLU A 63 -4.17 12.07 11.34
N LYS A 64 -4.71 10.97 11.91
CA LYS A 64 -4.22 10.39 13.17
C LYS A 64 -2.72 10.09 13.13
N TYR A 65 -2.20 9.67 11.98
CA TYR A 65 -0.78 9.37 11.76
C TYR A 65 0.01 10.54 11.12
N ASN A 66 -0.56 11.75 11.15
CA ASN A 66 0.06 12.98 10.63
C ASN A 66 0.49 12.85 9.15
N ILE A 67 -0.40 12.27 8.34
CA ILE A 67 -0.35 12.21 6.89
C ILE A 67 -1.47 13.09 6.36
N LYS A 68 -1.11 14.24 5.80
CA LYS A 68 -2.10 15.21 5.28
C LYS A 68 -2.42 14.86 3.84
N PHE A 69 -3.63 15.21 3.39
CA PHE A 69 -3.98 15.10 1.97
C PHE A 69 -2.98 15.83 1.06
N LEU A 70 -2.53 17.02 1.50
CA LEU A 70 -1.55 17.81 0.78
C LEU A 70 -0.19 17.10 0.61
N ASP A 71 0.19 16.21 1.54
CA ASP A 71 1.39 15.40 1.39
C ASP A 71 1.25 14.41 0.23
N ILE A 72 0.07 13.81 0.09
CA ILE A 72 -0.24 12.85 -0.98
C ILE A 72 -0.33 13.57 -2.33
N LEU A 73 -0.95 14.76 -2.38
CA LEU A 73 -1.00 15.60 -3.58
C LEU A 73 0.40 15.95 -4.08
N LYS A 74 1.31 16.40 -3.19
CA LYS A 74 2.71 16.67 -3.56
C LYS A 74 3.37 15.46 -4.21
N LEU A 75 3.13 14.26 -3.67
CA LEU A 75 3.69 13.02 -4.23
C LEU A 75 3.03 12.61 -5.56
N MET A 76 1.78 13.01 -5.82
CA MET A 76 1.15 12.85 -7.14
C MET A 76 1.77 13.80 -8.16
N ASP A 77 1.98 15.07 -7.79
CA ASP A 77 2.61 16.07 -8.64
C ASP A 77 4.06 15.70 -8.98
N ALA A 78 4.77 15.12 -8.01
CA ALA A 78 6.11 14.55 -8.18
C ALA A 78 6.13 13.24 -9.01
N GLY A 79 4.97 12.72 -9.44
CA GLY A 79 4.87 11.50 -10.24
C GLY A 79 5.13 10.20 -9.48
N LEU A 80 5.18 10.23 -8.14
CA LEU A 80 5.40 9.07 -7.27
C LEU A 80 4.09 8.34 -6.92
N PHE A 81 2.96 9.05 -6.98
CA PHE A 81 1.61 8.50 -6.87
C PHE A 81 0.83 8.71 -8.17
N VAL A 82 -0.15 7.85 -8.42
CA VAL A 82 -1.06 7.99 -9.56
C VAL A 82 -2.03 9.13 -9.31
N SER A 83 -2.09 10.10 -10.23
CA SER A 83 -3.02 11.23 -10.19
C SER A 83 -4.42 10.82 -10.71
N ILE A 84 -5.07 9.89 -10.00
CA ILE A 84 -6.45 9.46 -10.25
C ILE A 84 -7.22 9.48 -8.92
N GLU A 85 -8.28 10.28 -8.86
CA GLU A 85 -9.07 10.45 -7.64
C GLU A 85 -9.90 9.21 -7.28
N ARG A 86 -10.44 8.50 -8.27
CA ARG A 86 -11.34 7.34 -8.06
C ARG A 86 -10.63 6.02 -8.34
N LEU A 87 -9.84 5.58 -7.36
CA LEU A 87 -9.21 4.27 -7.35
C LEU A 87 -9.71 3.46 -6.15
N PHE A 88 -10.00 2.18 -6.40
CA PHE A 88 -10.57 1.27 -5.42
C PHE A 88 -9.93 -0.12 -5.55
N ILE A 89 -9.85 -0.82 -4.44
CA ILE A 89 -9.78 -2.28 -4.43
C ILE A 89 -11.22 -2.78 -4.54
N ASN A 90 -11.53 -3.53 -5.60
CA ASN A 90 -12.82 -4.17 -5.76
C ASN A 90 -12.79 -5.53 -5.08
N LEU A 91 -13.64 -5.70 -4.08
CA LEU A 91 -13.87 -6.96 -3.39
C LEU A 91 -14.78 -7.84 -4.25
N SER A 92 -14.54 -9.14 -4.18
CA SER A 92 -15.33 -10.18 -4.83
C SER A 92 -15.42 -11.38 -3.89
N GLU A 93 -16.05 -12.47 -4.32
CA GLU A 93 -16.04 -13.74 -3.58
C GLU A 93 -14.63 -14.36 -3.54
N ASN A 94 -13.72 -13.93 -4.42
CA ASN A 94 -12.33 -14.33 -4.38
C ASN A 94 -11.56 -13.55 -3.29
N ASN A 95 -10.64 -14.24 -2.63
CA ASN A 95 -9.77 -13.64 -1.63
C ASN A 95 -8.92 -12.51 -2.23
N THR A 96 -9.09 -11.32 -1.70
CA THR A 96 -8.16 -10.22 -1.89
C THR A 96 -7.15 -10.25 -0.74
N THR A 97 -5.86 -10.32 -1.08
CA THR A 97 -4.77 -10.35 -0.11
C THR A 97 -4.05 -9.01 -0.08
N ILE A 98 -3.88 -8.46 1.13
CA ILE A 98 -3.24 -7.18 1.41
C ILE A 98 -2.23 -7.40 2.52
N LEU A 99 -1.04 -6.84 2.35
CA LEU A 99 0.11 -7.10 3.20
C LEU A 99 0.75 -5.80 3.65
N ASN A 100 1.37 -5.85 4.82
CA ASN A 100 2.53 -5.04 5.15
C ASN A 100 3.66 -6.00 5.58
N ASN A 101 4.80 -5.49 6.04
CA ASN A 101 5.93 -6.34 6.42
C ASN A 101 5.64 -7.25 7.64
N GLY A 102 4.69 -6.88 8.51
CA GLY A 102 4.37 -7.62 9.73
C GLY A 102 3.10 -8.46 9.67
N TYR A 103 2.20 -8.19 8.73
CA TYR A 103 0.86 -8.76 8.71
C TYR A 103 0.36 -9.10 7.31
N TYR A 104 -0.44 -10.16 7.32
CA TYR A 104 -1.16 -10.73 6.20
C TYR A 104 -2.66 -10.55 6.45
N PHE A 105 -3.34 -9.85 5.56
CA PHE A 105 -4.78 -9.64 5.63
C PHE A 105 -5.46 -10.18 4.38
N GLN A 106 -6.53 -10.94 4.60
CA GLN A 106 -7.40 -11.47 3.55
C GLN A 106 -8.83 -10.99 3.77
N ILE A 107 -9.46 -10.58 2.67
CA ILE A 107 -10.84 -10.14 2.64
C ILE A 107 -11.53 -10.65 1.38
N LYS A 108 -12.77 -11.16 1.53
CA LYS A 108 -13.67 -11.49 0.42
C LYS A 108 -15.12 -11.16 0.81
N LEU A 109 -15.96 -10.95 -0.19
CA LEU A 109 -17.40 -10.78 0.00
C LEU A 109 -18.07 -12.12 0.30
N ILE A 110 -19.08 -12.09 1.17
CA ILE A 110 -19.98 -13.22 1.39
C ILE A 110 -21.14 -13.10 0.38
N ASN A 111 -21.33 -14.14 -0.43
CA ASN A 111 -22.45 -14.28 -1.39
C ASN A 111 -22.53 -13.26 -2.54
N GLY A 112 -21.47 -12.50 -2.85
CA GLY A 112 -21.36 -11.67 -4.06
C GLY A 112 -22.36 -10.51 -4.20
N ILE A 113 -23.32 -10.37 -3.27
CA ILE A 113 -24.35 -9.32 -3.34
C ILE A 113 -23.70 -8.00 -2.95
N ASN A 114 -23.63 -7.11 -3.93
CA ASN A 114 -23.15 -5.75 -3.75
C ASN A 114 -24.25 -4.90 -3.12
N ILE A 115 -24.25 -4.78 -1.80
CA ILE A 115 -25.27 -4.01 -1.09
C ILE A 115 -24.68 -2.63 -0.81
N PHE A 116 -25.19 -1.63 -1.52
CA PHE A 116 -24.92 -0.23 -1.19
C PHE A 116 -25.60 0.08 0.14
N ASP A 117 -24.80 0.35 1.18
CA ASP A 117 -25.33 0.83 2.45
C ASP A 117 -25.60 2.33 2.35
N ILE A 118 -26.87 2.69 2.16
CA ILE A 118 -27.34 4.07 2.04
C ILE A 118 -27.02 4.88 3.32
N LYS A 119 -26.92 4.24 4.50
CA LYS A 119 -26.63 4.95 5.76
C LYS A 119 -25.18 5.39 5.90
N ASN A 120 -24.24 4.58 5.40
CA ASN A 120 -22.80 4.85 5.53
C ASN A 120 -22.20 5.42 4.23
N ASN A 121 -22.94 5.43 3.12
CA ASN A 121 -22.48 5.86 1.81
C ASN A 121 -21.20 5.11 1.36
N ILE A 122 -20.99 3.91 1.91
CA ILE A 122 -19.87 3.03 1.59
C ILE A 122 -20.40 1.94 0.67
N ASN A 123 -19.78 1.82 -0.50
CA ASN A 123 -19.97 0.64 -1.32
C ASN A 123 -19.25 -0.53 -0.64
N SER A 124 -20.02 -1.48 -0.11
CA SER A 124 -19.50 -2.63 0.66
C SER A 124 -18.55 -3.52 -0.15
N SER A 125 -18.48 -3.34 -1.46
CA SER A 125 -17.54 -4.03 -2.37
C SER A 125 -16.30 -3.23 -2.74
N GLN A 126 -16.12 -1.98 -2.29
CA GLN A 126 -15.01 -1.14 -2.73
C GLN A 126 -14.26 -0.50 -1.57
N ILE A 127 -12.94 -0.64 -1.56
CA ILE A 127 -12.05 0.03 -0.61
C ILE A 127 -11.30 1.13 -1.35
N PRO A 128 -11.55 2.42 -1.06
CA PRO A 128 -10.89 3.53 -1.75
C PRO A 128 -9.39 3.61 -1.42
N ILE A 129 -8.54 3.83 -2.42
CA ILE A 129 -7.08 3.83 -2.28
C ILE A 129 -6.37 4.98 -3.00
N TYR A 130 -5.21 5.38 -2.48
CA TYR A 130 -4.17 6.09 -3.23
C TYR A 130 -3.15 5.06 -3.72
N LYS A 131 -2.86 5.05 -5.02
CA LYS A 131 -1.98 4.06 -5.63
C LYS A 131 -0.62 4.68 -5.96
N VAL A 132 0.47 3.96 -5.68
CA VAL A 132 1.83 4.35 -6.07
C VAL A 132 2.01 4.17 -7.59
N SER A 133 2.71 5.09 -8.25
CA SER A 133 2.99 5.01 -9.68
C SER A 133 4.04 3.93 -9.99
N GLU A 134 4.23 3.57 -11.26
CA GLU A 134 5.32 2.65 -11.66
C GLU A 134 6.70 3.18 -11.25
N ALA A 135 6.96 4.48 -11.45
CA ALA A 135 8.20 5.12 -11.02
C ALA A 135 8.38 5.06 -9.50
N GLY A 136 7.30 5.33 -8.75
CA GLY A 136 7.30 5.19 -7.29
C GLY A 136 7.60 3.76 -6.84
N LYS A 137 7.04 2.74 -7.50
CA LYS A 137 7.30 1.32 -7.20
C LYS A 137 8.76 0.94 -7.42
N GLU A 138 9.38 1.43 -8.49
CA GLU A 138 10.80 1.19 -8.74
C GLU A 138 11.68 1.89 -7.70
N ILE A 139 11.37 3.15 -7.35
CA ILE A 139 12.10 3.89 -6.30
C ILE A 139 11.94 3.21 -4.93
N LEU A 140 10.76 2.64 -4.63
CA LEU A 140 10.52 1.88 -3.38
C LEU A 140 11.46 0.67 -3.21
N LYS A 141 12.02 0.11 -4.28
CA LYS A 141 13.05 -0.95 -4.16
C LYS A 141 14.28 -0.47 -3.39
N LEU A 142 14.50 0.84 -3.35
CA LEU A 142 15.62 1.50 -2.67
C LEU A 142 15.26 1.98 -1.26
N VAL A 143 14.03 1.77 -0.79
CA VAL A 143 13.60 2.18 0.53
C VAL A 143 13.48 0.95 1.41
N ASP A 144 14.31 0.90 2.46
CA ASP A 144 14.47 -0.29 3.29
C ASP A 144 13.29 -0.44 4.27
N GLU A 145 12.85 0.65 4.90
CA GLU A 145 11.76 0.64 5.91
C GLU A 145 10.34 0.80 5.32
N LYS A 146 10.13 0.60 4.02
CA LYS A 146 8.78 0.67 3.42
C LYS A 146 7.85 -0.38 4.03
N CYS A 147 6.55 -0.10 4.08
CA CYS A 147 5.48 -0.99 4.56
C CYS A 147 5.68 -1.54 5.99
N SER A 148 6.38 -0.80 6.86
CA SER A 148 6.79 -1.24 8.20
C SER A 148 5.85 -0.81 9.34
N ASN A 149 4.88 0.08 9.08
CA ASN A 149 4.01 0.60 10.14
C ASN A 149 2.84 -0.37 10.43
N ASN A 150 3.04 -1.20 11.46
CA ASN A 150 2.09 -2.20 11.92
C ASN A 150 0.83 -1.60 12.56
N ASP A 151 0.97 -0.56 13.38
CA ASP A 151 -0.18 0.05 14.06
C ASP A 151 -1.16 0.65 13.06
N PHE A 152 -0.63 1.35 12.04
CA PHE A 152 -1.44 1.91 10.96
C PHE A 152 -2.16 0.81 10.17
N PHE A 153 -1.49 -0.31 9.90
CA PHE A 153 -2.10 -1.45 9.23
C PHE A 153 -3.28 -2.02 10.03
N ILE A 154 -3.07 -2.29 11.32
CA ILE A 154 -4.08 -2.85 12.21
C ILE A 154 -5.27 -1.89 12.38
N ASP A 155 -5.03 -0.59 12.57
CA ASP A 155 -6.10 0.41 12.68
C ASP A 155 -6.97 0.47 11.43
N ASN A 156 -6.37 0.34 10.24
CA ASN A 156 -7.09 0.26 8.99
C ASN A 156 -7.95 -1.02 8.89
N ILE A 157 -7.46 -2.15 9.37
CA ILE A 157 -8.25 -3.40 9.40
C ILE A 157 -9.41 -3.29 10.39
N LYS A 158 -9.20 -2.69 11.57
CA LYS A 158 -10.29 -2.41 12.52
C LYS A 158 -11.37 -1.55 11.88
N TYR A 159 -10.98 -0.53 11.12
CA TYR A 159 -11.91 0.28 10.35
C TYR A 159 -12.66 -0.56 9.31
N ILE A 160 -11.98 -1.43 8.57
CA ILE A 160 -12.64 -2.32 7.60
C ILE A 160 -13.64 -3.25 8.30
N LYS A 161 -13.23 -3.93 9.37
CA LYS A 161 -14.08 -4.82 10.17
C LYS A 161 -15.35 -4.14 10.70
N LYS A 162 -15.26 -2.85 11.05
CA LYS A 162 -16.40 -2.07 11.55
C LYS A 162 -17.38 -1.65 10.44
N ASN A 163 -16.88 -1.33 9.24
CA ASN A 163 -17.67 -0.67 8.20
C ASN A 163 -18.04 -1.58 7.03
N TYR A 164 -17.35 -2.71 6.85
CA TYR A 164 -17.65 -3.72 5.83
C TYR A 164 -18.27 -4.92 6.54
N TRP A 165 -19.57 -5.10 6.36
CA TRP A 165 -20.38 -6.04 7.14
C TRP A 165 -20.66 -7.37 6.42
N ASN A 166 -20.53 -7.42 5.09
CA ASN A 166 -20.77 -8.60 4.27
C ASN A 166 -19.46 -9.24 3.77
N VAL A 167 -18.48 -9.37 4.66
CA VAL A 167 -17.13 -9.82 4.32
C VAL A 167 -16.63 -10.89 5.29
N GLU A 168 -15.87 -11.83 4.75
CA GLU A 168 -15.06 -12.75 5.55
C GLU A 168 -13.64 -12.17 5.65
N LEU A 169 -13.13 -12.09 6.88
CA LEU A 169 -11.86 -11.44 7.20
C LEU A 169 -10.90 -12.43 7.88
N ILE A 170 -9.65 -12.45 7.42
CA ILE A 170 -8.57 -13.21 8.03
C ILE A 170 -7.39 -12.28 8.23
N LEU A 171 -6.84 -12.24 9.44
CA LEU A 171 -5.63 -11.48 9.77
C LEU A 171 -4.62 -12.40 10.43
N ARG A 172 -3.39 -12.43 9.94
CA ARG A 172 -2.29 -13.23 10.48
C ARG A 172 -1.02 -12.41 10.54
N GLU A 173 -0.13 -12.77 11.46
CA GLU A 173 1.22 -12.21 11.53
C GLU A 173 2.12 -12.90 10.50
N VAL A 174 2.97 -12.13 9.83
CA VAL A 174 3.96 -12.62 8.86
C VAL A 174 5.19 -13.07 9.65
N GLU A 175 5.59 -14.33 9.46
CA GLU A 175 6.83 -14.85 10.04
C GLU A 175 8.01 -14.65 9.10
N ARG A 176 7.79 -14.95 7.82
CA ARG A 176 8.81 -14.87 6.78
C ARG A 176 8.16 -14.68 5.43
N ILE A 177 8.78 -13.85 4.60
CA ILE A 177 8.46 -13.75 3.18
C ILE A 177 9.60 -14.43 2.43
N ASP A 178 9.28 -15.46 1.66
CA ASP A 178 10.19 -16.10 0.72
C ASP A 178 9.97 -15.50 -0.67
N PHE A 179 10.80 -14.52 -1.00
CA PHE A 179 10.74 -13.83 -2.29
C PHE A 179 11.20 -14.71 -3.47
N GLU A 180 11.99 -15.77 -3.23
CA GLU A 180 12.49 -16.65 -4.30
C GLU A 180 11.39 -17.58 -4.80
N ASN A 181 10.57 -18.08 -3.88
CA ASN A 181 9.46 -18.99 -4.20
C ASN A 181 8.09 -18.29 -4.27
N GLY A 182 8.03 -16.99 -3.95
CA GLY A 182 6.79 -16.23 -3.88
C GLY A 182 5.86 -16.69 -2.76
N LEU A 183 6.41 -17.25 -1.68
CA LEU A 183 5.65 -17.80 -0.55
C LEU A 183 5.65 -16.85 0.64
N ILE A 184 4.52 -16.76 1.32
CA ILE A 184 4.38 -15.97 2.55
C ILE A 184 4.03 -16.92 3.69
N HIS A 185 4.94 -17.05 4.64
CA HIS A 185 4.76 -17.85 5.84
C HIS A 185 4.12 -17.00 6.92
N THR A 186 2.97 -17.45 7.43
CA THR A 186 2.18 -16.74 8.43
C THR A 186 1.94 -17.63 9.63
N LYS A 187 1.82 -17.02 10.81
CA LYS A 187 1.32 -17.73 11.99
C LYS A 187 -0.09 -18.23 11.70
N ASN A 188 -0.39 -19.47 12.11
CA ASN A 188 -1.70 -20.08 11.89
C ASN A 188 -2.84 -19.40 12.68
N ASN A 189 -2.52 -18.59 13.69
CA ASN A 189 -3.51 -17.93 14.53
C ASN A 189 -4.19 -16.77 13.77
N ASN A 190 -5.50 -16.86 13.60
CA ASN A 190 -6.30 -15.75 13.06
C ASN A 190 -6.52 -14.69 14.16
N LEU A 191 -5.92 -13.52 13.98
CA LEU A 191 -5.93 -12.40 14.92
C LEU A 191 -7.15 -11.49 14.75
N ILE A 192 -8.01 -11.73 13.74
CA ILE A 192 -9.11 -10.81 13.43
C ILE A 192 -10.09 -10.61 14.60
N ASN A 193 -10.26 -11.62 15.46
CA ASN A 193 -11.14 -11.54 16.62
C ASN A 193 -10.50 -10.86 17.83
N SER A 194 -9.17 -10.68 17.81
CA SER A 194 -8.40 -10.06 18.90
C SER A 194 -8.23 -8.54 18.75
N ILE A 195 -8.70 -7.97 17.62
CA ILE A 195 -8.59 -6.55 17.28
C ILE A 195 -9.94 -5.84 17.15
#